data_AF-A0A973RMC1-F1
#
_entry.id   AF-A0A973RMC1-F1
#
_cell.length_a   1.000
_cell.length_b   1.000
_cell.length_c   1.000
_cell.angle_alpha   90.00
_cell.angle_beta   90.00
_cell.angle_gamma   90.00
#
_symmetry.space_group_name_H-M   'P 1'
#
loop_
_entity.id
_entity.type
_entity.pdbx_description
1 polymer ?
#
loop_
_entity_poly.entity_id
_entity_poly.type
_entity_poly.pdbx_seq_one_letter_code
_entity_poly.pdbx_strand_id
1 'polypeptide(L)'
;METSARLLDAAAEGGADMIEVGIPFSDPVADGPVIQAAAQRALAVGVRVQDCLDLIAAFRARHPDVPVGILTYANIVVARAGFMRDAAEAGADSLLIADVPALEAEPFVREMEQAGIEPVLIAAANTPEPTLQRIAQLSKAYTYCVSRSGITGTHAGGQFDSGVIDRLRSAGAPPPVFGFGISAPDHVRAALCTGARGVICGSAIVDMAQRGGDVAQFVRTLKAATGNESATQ
;
A
#
# COMPACT_ATOMS: atom_id res chain seq x y z
N MET A 1 -2.29 -8.47 18.29
CA MET A 1 -2.81 -7.09 18.11
C MET A 1 -1.92 -6.04 18.76
N GLU A 2 -1.55 -6.19 20.03
CA GLU A 2 -0.65 -5.23 20.71
C GLU A 2 0.65 -4.95 19.94
N THR A 3 1.34 -6.01 19.46
CA THR A 3 2.54 -5.85 18.63
C THR A 3 2.24 -5.06 17.36
N SER A 4 1.12 -5.33 16.68
CA SER A 4 0.72 -4.61 15.48
C SER A 4 0.51 -3.12 15.76
N ALA A 5 -0.20 -2.77 16.85
CA ALA A 5 -0.41 -1.39 17.25
C ALA A 5 0.91 -0.62 17.43
N ARG A 6 1.84 -1.21 18.18
CA ARG A 6 3.18 -0.65 18.37
C ARG A 6 3.95 -0.46 17.05
N LEU A 7 3.80 -1.38 16.10
CA LEU A 7 4.49 -1.29 14.81
C LEU A 7 3.92 -0.17 13.94
N LEU A 8 2.60 0.07 13.98
CA LEU A 8 1.98 1.22 13.30
C LEU A 8 2.47 2.54 13.90
N ASP A 9 2.55 2.63 15.22
CA ASP A 9 3.10 3.81 15.90
C ASP A 9 4.56 4.05 15.53
N ALA A 10 5.37 3.00 15.57
CA ALA A 10 6.78 3.09 15.20
C ALA A 10 6.95 3.55 13.74
N ALA A 11 6.10 3.10 12.82
CA ALA A 11 6.13 3.58 11.44
C ALA A 11 5.76 5.07 11.33
N ALA A 12 4.74 5.53 12.06
CA ALA A 12 4.36 6.95 12.11
C ALA A 12 5.45 7.83 12.74
N GLU A 13 6.01 7.42 13.89
CA GLU A 13 7.19 8.04 14.53
C GLU A 13 8.42 8.03 13.61
N GLY A 14 8.49 7.05 12.73
CA GLY A 14 9.48 6.92 11.68
C GLY A 14 9.39 8.00 10.60
N GLY A 15 8.26 8.72 10.53
CA GLY A 15 7.98 9.72 9.50
C GLY A 15 7.29 9.15 8.26
N ALA A 16 6.58 8.02 8.37
CA ALA A 16 5.72 7.55 7.28
C ALA A 16 4.64 8.59 6.97
N ASP A 17 4.51 8.98 5.69
CA ASP A 17 3.49 9.94 5.25
C ASP A 17 2.08 9.35 5.22
N MET A 18 1.97 8.02 5.20
CA MET A 18 0.72 7.26 5.31
C MET A 18 1.03 5.85 5.82
N ILE A 19 0.00 5.16 6.31
CA ILE A 19 0.06 3.76 6.73
C ILE A 19 -0.89 2.94 5.88
N GLU A 20 -0.44 1.76 5.43
CA GLU A 20 -1.31 0.76 4.79
C GLU A 20 -1.42 -0.46 5.70
N VAL A 21 -2.65 -0.86 6.02
CA VAL A 21 -2.95 -2.00 6.89
C VAL A 21 -3.52 -3.14 6.06
N GLY A 22 -2.79 -4.25 6.01
CA GLY A 22 -3.25 -5.48 5.37
C GLY A 22 -4.19 -6.27 6.28
N ILE A 23 -5.36 -6.66 5.76
CA ILE A 23 -6.25 -7.59 6.46
C ILE A 23 -5.81 -9.03 6.12
N PRO A 24 -5.50 -9.88 7.13
CA PRO A 24 -4.99 -11.22 6.87
C PRO A 24 -6.05 -12.08 6.18
N PHE A 25 -5.64 -12.72 5.08
CA PHE A 25 -6.49 -13.58 4.25
C PHE A 25 -5.90 -14.99 4.13
N SER A 26 -6.76 -16.01 4.00
CA SER A 26 -6.34 -17.41 3.85
C SER A 26 -5.67 -17.69 2.51
N ASP A 27 -6.09 -16.98 1.46
CA ASP A 27 -5.66 -17.21 0.08
C ASP A 27 -5.09 -15.91 -0.55
N PRO A 28 -4.01 -15.33 0.01
CA PRO A 28 -3.50 -14.03 -0.41
C PRO A 28 -2.70 -14.12 -1.72
N VAL A 29 -3.42 -14.24 -2.85
CA VAL A 29 -2.86 -14.54 -4.18
C VAL A 29 -1.90 -13.48 -4.73
N ALA A 30 -1.99 -12.23 -4.26
CA ALA A 30 -1.16 -11.12 -4.72
C ALA A 30 0.10 -10.92 -3.87
N ASP A 31 0.19 -11.60 -2.73
CA ASP A 31 1.24 -11.37 -1.75
C ASP A 31 2.47 -12.26 -1.97
N GLY A 32 3.65 -11.68 -1.72
CA GLY A 32 4.90 -12.43 -1.67
C GLY A 32 5.04 -13.25 -0.38
N PRO A 33 6.02 -14.18 -0.32
CA PRO A 33 6.15 -15.15 0.78
C PRO A 33 6.26 -14.52 2.17
N VAL A 34 6.86 -13.34 2.29
CA VAL A 34 6.97 -12.60 3.55
C VAL A 34 5.59 -12.19 4.07
N ILE A 35 4.74 -11.63 3.21
CA ILE A 35 3.40 -11.17 3.58
C ILE A 35 2.46 -12.36 3.77
N GLN A 36 2.56 -13.40 2.94
CA GLN A 36 1.84 -14.66 3.16
C GLN A 36 2.13 -15.26 4.55
N ALA A 37 3.40 -15.31 4.94
CA ALA A 37 3.80 -15.81 6.26
C ALA A 37 3.27 -14.90 7.40
N ALA A 38 3.20 -13.58 7.18
CA ALA A 38 2.62 -12.65 8.15
C ALA A 38 1.10 -12.86 8.33
N ALA A 39 0.38 -13.03 7.21
CA ALA A 39 -1.05 -13.35 7.24
C ALA A 39 -1.30 -14.67 7.97
N GLN A 40 -0.52 -15.71 7.69
CA GLN A 40 -0.61 -17.00 8.39
C GLN A 40 -0.37 -16.88 9.90
N ARG A 41 0.64 -16.09 10.33
CA ARG A 41 0.88 -15.84 11.77
C ARG A 41 -0.30 -15.15 12.43
N ALA A 42 -0.91 -14.17 11.76
CA ALA A 42 -2.09 -13.48 12.27
C ALA A 42 -3.30 -14.43 12.37
N LEU A 43 -3.58 -15.21 11.33
CA LEU A 43 -4.68 -16.17 11.32
C LEU A 43 -4.50 -17.28 12.36
N ALA A 44 -3.27 -17.76 12.58
CA ALA A 44 -2.96 -18.80 13.56
C ALA A 44 -3.28 -18.38 15.00
N VAL A 45 -3.26 -17.08 15.30
CA VAL A 45 -3.66 -16.53 16.62
C VAL A 45 -5.09 -15.99 16.63
N GLY A 46 -5.88 -16.27 15.59
CA GLY A 46 -7.30 -15.98 15.52
C GLY A 46 -7.66 -14.55 15.16
N VAL A 47 -6.75 -13.78 14.54
CA VAL A 47 -7.05 -12.41 14.07
C VAL A 47 -8.18 -12.43 13.03
N ARG A 48 -9.15 -11.54 13.22
CA ARG A 48 -10.30 -11.34 12.35
C ARG A 48 -10.30 -9.92 11.76
N VAL A 49 -11.19 -9.71 10.79
CA VAL A 49 -11.44 -8.39 10.19
C VAL A 49 -11.72 -7.34 11.27
N GLN A 50 -12.58 -7.66 12.25
CA GLN A 50 -12.92 -6.70 13.31
C GLN A 50 -11.70 -6.26 14.11
N ASP A 51 -10.79 -7.18 14.45
CA ASP A 51 -9.57 -6.82 15.19
C ASP A 51 -8.69 -5.84 14.40
N CYS A 52 -8.69 -5.94 13.07
CA CYS A 52 -7.95 -5.03 12.19
C CYS A 52 -8.63 -3.65 12.12
N LEU A 53 -9.96 -3.61 12.09
CA LEU A 53 -10.71 -2.35 12.13
C LEU A 53 -10.56 -1.64 13.48
N ASP A 54 -10.60 -2.39 14.59
CA ASP A 54 -10.37 -1.85 15.94
C ASP A 54 -8.93 -1.32 16.07
N LEU A 55 -7.95 -2.00 15.47
CA LEU A 55 -6.57 -1.54 15.38
C LEU A 55 -6.45 -0.21 14.62
N ILE A 56 -7.13 -0.09 13.48
CA ILE A 56 -7.16 1.14 12.67
C ILE A 56 -7.81 2.29 13.46
N ALA A 57 -8.95 2.04 14.10
CA ALA A 57 -9.64 3.04 14.92
C ALA A 57 -8.75 3.54 16.08
N ALA A 58 -8.07 2.62 16.78
CA ALA A 58 -7.15 2.97 17.86
C ALA A 58 -5.90 3.72 17.36
N PHE A 59 -5.44 3.44 16.14
CA PHE A 59 -4.35 4.19 15.51
C PHE A 59 -4.80 5.60 15.11
N ARG A 60 -5.93 5.74 14.42
CA ARG A 60 -6.53 7.03 14.02
C ARG A 60 -6.76 7.95 15.21
N ALA A 61 -7.22 7.41 16.35
CA ALA A 61 -7.43 8.19 17.57
C ALA A 61 -6.14 8.81 18.13
N ARG A 62 -4.98 8.20 17.86
CA ARG A 62 -3.66 8.66 18.33
C ARG A 62 -2.89 9.46 17.29
N HIS A 63 -3.16 9.21 16.00
CA HIS A 63 -2.51 9.84 14.84
C HIS A 63 -3.57 10.38 13.88
N PRO A 64 -4.31 11.44 14.26
CA PRO A 64 -5.48 11.91 13.49
C PRO A 64 -5.13 12.36 12.07
N ASP A 65 -3.92 12.86 11.86
CA ASP A 65 -3.49 13.46 10.60
C ASP A 65 -2.74 12.50 9.66
N VAL A 66 -2.46 11.26 10.10
CA VAL A 66 -1.75 10.28 9.27
C VAL A 66 -2.76 9.51 8.42
N PRO A 67 -2.73 9.58 7.08
CA PRO A 67 -3.65 8.82 6.25
C PRO A 67 -3.48 7.30 6.44
N VAL A 68 -4.59 6.57 6.43
CA VAL A 68 -4.66 5.12 6.61
C VAL A 68 -5.36 4.47 5.42
N GLY A 69 -4.60 3.66 4.68
CA GLY A 69 -5.11 2.78 3.65
C GLY A 69 -5.37 1.36 4.16
N ILE A 70 -6.34 0.67 3.57
CA ILE A 70 -6.54 -0.77 3.75
C ILE A 70 -6.14 -1.51 2.48
N LEU A 71 -5.35 -2.56 2.63
CA LEU A 71 -5.12 -3.58 1.61
C LEU A 71 -5.90 -4.85 1.99
N THR A 72 -6.74 -5.33 1.07
CA THR A 72 -7.61 -6.50 1.31
C THR A 72 -7.89 -7.27 0.02
N TYR A 73 -8.74 -8.29 0.12
CA TYR A 73 -9.16 -9.16 -0.97
C TYR A 73 -10.69 -9.19 -1.11
N ALA A 74 -11.19 -9.38 -2.32
CA ALA A 74 -12.61 -9.28 -2.66
C ALA A 74 -13.48 -10.19 -1.81
N ASN A 75 -13.01 -11.41 -1.55
CA ASN A 75 -13.75 -12.38 -0.74
C ASN A 75 -14.00 -11.85 0.68
N ILE A 76 -13.05 -11.15 1.31
CA ILE A 76 -13.24 -10.55 2.63
C ILE A 76 -14.32 -9.46 2.59
N VAL A 77 -14.26 -8.61 1.56
CA VAL A 77 -15.20 -7.49 1.37
C VAL A 77 -16.61 -8.02 1.15
N VAL A 78 -16.78 -8.96 0.22
CA VAL A 78 -18.09 -9.48 -0.19
C VAL A 78 -18.70 -10.39 0.89
N ALA A 79 -17.90 -11.16 1.61
CA ALA A 79 -18.41 -12.05 2.65
C ALA A 79 -18.89 -11.31 3.91
N ARG A 80 -18.52 -10.04 4.09
CA ARG A 80 -18.88 -9.23 5.25
C ARG A 80 -19.80 -8.08 4.86
N ALA A 81 -21.09 -8.21 5.18
CA ALA A 81 -22.04 -7.12 5.00
C ALA A 81 -21.61 -5.86 5.78
N GLY A 82 -21.62 -4.71 5.10
CA GLY A 82 -21.23 -3.43 5.71
C GLY A 82 -19.73 -3.20 5.84
N PHE A 83 -18.88 -4.02 5.22
CA PHE A 83 -17.42 -3.87 5.28
C PHE A 83 -16.95 -2.43 5.00
N MET A 84 -17.43 -1.79 3.92
CA MET A 84 -17.01 -0.42 3.57
C MET A 84 -17.40 0.62 4.62
N ARG A 85 -18.61 0.50 5.19
CA ARG A 85 -19.07 1.37 6.28
C ARG A 85 -18.20 1.17 7.52
N ASP A 86 -17.98 -0.08 7.93
CA ASP A 86 -17.17 -0.39 9.11
C ASP A 86 -15.72 0.09 8.94
N ALA A 87 -15.16 0.00 7.72
CA ALA A 87 -13.83 0.52 7.39
C ALA A 87 -13.76 2.05 7.48
N ALA A 88 -14.78 2.75 6.99
CA ALA A 88 -14.87 4.21 7.08
C ALA A 88 -15.04 4.66 8.54
N GLU A 89 -15.89 3.99 9.33
CA GLU A 89 -16.08 4.25 10.75
C GLU A 89 -14.79 4.02 11.57
N ALA A 90 -13.97 3.04 11.18
CA ALA A 90 -12.65 2.85 11.76
C ALA A 90 -11.66 3.98 11.41
N GLY A 91 -11.94 4.77 10.38
CA GLY A 91 -11.11 5.88 9.95
C GLY A 91 -10.12 5.54 8.83
N ALA A 92 -10.43 4.57 7.97
CA ALA A 92 -9.69 4.36 6.73
C ALA A 92 -10.01 5.46 5.70
N ASP A 93 -8.98 6.02 5.08
CA ASP A 93 -9.12 7.05 4.04
C ASP A 93 -9.14 6.45 2.63
N SER A 94 -8.42 5.35 2.42
CA SER A 94 -8.30 4.72 1.10
C SER A 94 -8.36 3.20 1.17
N LEU A 95 -8.72 2.55 0.06
CA LEU A 95 -8.77 1.09 0.03
C LEU A 95 -8.35 0.50 -1.32
N LEU A 96 -7.54 -0.55 -1.24
CA LEU A 96 -7.06 -1.36 -2.36
C LEU A 96 -7.56 -2.80 -2.18
N ILE A 97 -8.31 -3.31 -3.16
CA ILE A 97 -8.71 -4.72 -3.23
C ILE A 97 -7.81 -5.43 -4.25
N ALA A 98 -6.87 -6.23 -3.77
CA ALA A 98 -5.70 -6.66 -4.55
C ALA A 98 -6.04 -7.59 -5.73
N ASP A 99 -7.12 -8.36 -5.61
CA ASP A 99 -7.60 -9.33 -6.59
C ASP A 99 -8.75 -8.81 -7.47
N VAL A 100 -9.10 -7.52 -7.38
CA VAL A 100 -10.12 -6.89 -8.25
C VAL A 100 -9.43 -6.09 -9.35
N PRO A 101 -9.46 -6.56 -10.61
CA PRO A 101 -8.91 -5.80 -11.72
C PRO A 101 -9.77 -4.57 -12.01
N ALA A 102 -9.18 -3.56 -12.66
CA ALA A 102 -9.90 -2.34 -13.04
C ALA A 102 -11.20 -2.62 -13.82
N LEU A 103 -11.24 -3.69 -14.63
CA LEU A 103 -12.44 -4.12 -15.36
C LEU A 103 -13.64 -4.36 -14.44
N GLU A 104 -13.41 -4.96 -13.27
CA GLU A 104 -14.43 -5.37 -12.31
C GLU A 104 -14.55 -4.42 -11.10
N ALA A 105 -13.77 -3.34 -11.07
CA ALA A 105 -13.65 -2.46 -9.91
C ALA A 105 -14.88 -1.56 -9.67
N GLU A 106 -15.72 -1.30 -10.68
CA GLU A 106 -16.81 -0.32 -10.58
C GLU A 106 -17.78 -0.52 -9.40
N PRO A 107 -18.29 -1.73 -9.11
CA PRO A 107 -19.18 -1.93 -7.97
C PRO A 107 -18.51 -1.58 -6.63
N PHE A 108 -17.26 -2.02 -6.45
CA PHE A 108 -16.48 -1.75 -5.24
C PHE A 108 -16.16 -0.26 -5.10
N VAL A 109 -15.76 0.39 -6.21
CA VAL A 109 -15.48 1.84 -6.25
C VAL A 109 -16.71 2.63 -5.81
N ARG A 110 -17.91 2.29 -6.29
CA ARG A 110 -19.15 2.97 -5.88
C ARG A 110 -19.42 2.79 -4.40
N GLU A 111 -19.22 1.60 -3.85
CA GLU A 111 -19.40 1.36 -2.41
C GLU A 111 -18.37 2.11 -1.55
N MET A 112 -17.11 2.17 -1.99
CA MET A 112 -16.06 2.96 -1.33
C MET A 112 -16.41 4.45 -1.33
N GLU A 113 -16.78 5.02 -2.48
CA GLU A 113 -17.14 6.43 -2.62
C GLU A 113 -18.36 6.78 -1.74
N GLN A 114 -19.37 5.91 -1.68
CA GLN A 114 -20.54 6.09 -0.81
C GLN A 114 -20.19 6.08 0.67
N ALA A 115 -19.17 5.32 1.06
CA ALA A 115 -18.66 5.27 2.43
C ALA A 115 -17.64 6.40 2.73
N GLY A 116 -17.24 7.20 1.74
CA GLY A 116 -16.22 8.24 1.89
C GLY A 116 -14.78 7.71 1.88
N ILE A 117 -14.55 6.52 1.33
CA ILE A 117 -13.23 5.91 1.16
C ILE A 117 -12.75 6.13 -0.28
N GLU A 118 -11.50 6.56 -0.45
CA GLU A 118 -10.89 6.77 -1.75
C GLU A 118 -10.36 5.46 -2.36
N PRO A 119 -10.86 5.04 -3.55
CA PRO A 119 -10.37 3.83 -4.21
C PRO A 119 -8.91 3.97 -4.69
N VAL A 120 -8.14 2.91 -4.51
CA VAL A 120 -6.78 2.75 -5.05
C VAL A 120 -6.77 1.58 -6.02
N LEU A 121 -6.42 1.86 -7.28
CA LEU A 121 -6.28 0.84 -8.32
C LEU A 121 -4.81 0.62 -8.70
N ILE A 122 -4.53 -0.59 -9.19
CA ILE A 122 -3.19 -1.06 -9.55
C ILE A 122 -2.90 -0.81 -11.03
N ALA A 123 -1.71 -0.27 -11.32
CA ALA A 123 -1.11 -0.21 -12.65
C ALA A 123 0.26 -0.92 -12.68
N ALA A 124 0.62 -1.47 -13.84
CA ALA A 124 1.91 -2.10 -14.09
C ALA A 124 2.50 -1.57 -15.42
N ALA A 125 3.80 -1.77 -15.62
CA ALA A 125 4.51 -1.34 -16.83
C ALA A 125 3.81 -1.77 -18.14
N ASN A 126 3.27 -3.00 -18.15
CA ASN A 126 2.58 -3.58 -19.32
C ASN A 126 1.07 -3.38 -19.31
N THR A 127 0.50 -2.54 -18.45
CA THR A 127 -0.94 -2.26 -18.45
C THR A 127 -1.35 -1.62 -19.79
N PRO A 128 -2.35 -2.18 -20.50
CA PRO A 128 -2.84 -1.62 -21.77
C PRO A 128 -3.45 -0.23 -21.60
N GLU A 129 -3.40 0.59 -22.65
CA GLU A 129 -3.90 1.97 -22.62
C GLU A 129 -5.39 2.09 -22.22
N PRO A 130 -6.33 1.27 -22.75
CA PRO A 130 -7.72 1.33 -22.30
C PRO A 130 -7.89 1.06 -20.81
N THR A 131 -7.04 0.18 -20.25
CA THR A 131 -7.04 -0.12 -18.81
C THR A 131 -6.47 1.03 -18.00
N LEU A 132 -5.43 1.74 -18.48
CA LEU A 132 -4.91 2.93 -17.81
C LEU A 132 -5.95 4.05 -17.75
N GLN A 133 -6.70 4.27 -18.83
CA GLN A 133 -7.79 5.26 -18.84
C GLN A 133 -8.87 4.91 -17.81
N ARG A 134 -9.21 3.63 -17.68
CA ARG A 134 -10.15 3.16 -16.66
C ARG A 134 -9.61 3.33 -15.24
N ILE A 135 -8.32 3.04 -15.02
CA ILE A 135 -7.65 3.29 -13.74
C ILE A 135 -7.69 4.78 -13.39
N ALA A 136 -7.37 5.66 -14.35
CA ALA A 136 -7.40 7.09 -14.15
C ALA A 136 -8.79 7.63 -13.78
N GLN A 137 -9.86 7.02 -14.31
CA GLN A 137 -11.23 7.40 -14.00
C GLN A 137 -11.71 6.91 -12.62
N LEU A 138 -11.30 5.71 -12.22
CA LEU A 138 -11.83 5.03 -11.04
C LEU A 138 -10.99 5.22 -9.77
N SER A 139 -9.67 5.41 -9.90
CA SER A 139 -8.78 5.64 -8.75
C SER A 139 -8.93 7.08 -8.24
N LYS A 140 -8.79 7.30 -6.93
CA LYS A 140 -8.88 8.64 -6.31
C LYS A 140 -7.63 9.03 -5.52
N ALA A 141 -7.24 8.27 -4.50
CA ALA A 141 -6.16 8.66 -3.59
C ALA A 141 -4.80 8.76 -4.29
N TYR A 142 -4.38 7.65 -4.88
CA TYR A 142 -3.16 7.50 -5.65
C TYR A 142 -3.30 6.29 -6.57
N THR A 143 -2.41 6.12 -7.54
CA THR A 143 -2.35 4.90 -8.36
C THR A 143 -1.20 4.02 -7.88
N TYR A 144 -1.52 2.79 -7.47
CA TYR A 144 -0.53 1.83 -6.97
C TYR A 144 0.22 1.21 -8.16
N CYS A 145 1.49 1.58 -8.33
CA CYS A 145 2.33 1.10 -9.42
C CYS A 145 3.16 -0.10 -8.96
N VAL A 146 3.02 -1.24 -9.62
CA VAL A 146 3.81 -2.44 -9.30
C VAL A 146 5.20 -2.31 -9.91
N SER A 147 6.24 -2.26 -9.06
CA SER A 147 7.61 -2.46 -9.52
C SER A 147 7.86 -3.95 -9.78
N ARG A 148 8.55 -4.28 -10.88
CA ARG A 148 8.94 -5.67 -11.12
C ARG A 148 10.18 -5.99 -10.30
N SER A 149 10.18 -7.14 -9.63
CA SER A 149 11.43 -7.77 -9.20
C SER A 149 12.17 -8.24 -10.46
N GLY A 150 13.39 -7.76 -10.69
CA GLY A 150 14.15 -8.08 -11.90
C GLY A 150 14.34 -9.59 -12.08
N ILE A 151 13.65 -10.17 -13.07
CA ILE A 151 13.86 -11.57 -13.52
C ILE A 151 14.93 -11.69 -14.61
N THR A 152 15.72 -10.65 -14.84
CA THR A 152 16.92 -10.71 -15.69
C THR A 152 18.14 -10.34 -14.86
N GLY A 153 19.04 -11.32 -14.71
CA GLY A 153 20.13 -11.31 -13.74
C GLY A 153 20.99 -10.05 -13.78
N THR A 154 21.18 -9.47 -12.60
CA THR A 154 22.36 -8.75 -12.04
C THR A 154 22.01 -7.59 -11.10
N HIS A 155 20.73 -7.25 -10.89
CA HIS A 155 20.37 -6.22 -9.91
C HIS A 155 19.32 -6.72 -8.91
N ALA A 156 19.76 -6.92 -7.67
CA ALA A 156 18.86 -7.03 -6.52
C ALA A 156 18.29 -5.64 -6.22
N GLY A 157 17.17 -5.31 -6.89
CA GLY A 157 16.46 -4.03 -6.74
C GLY A 157 15.22 -3.99 -7.61
N GLY A 158 14.19 -3.25 -7.18
CA GLY A 158 12.98 -3.04 -7.99
C GLY A 158 13.31 -2.31 -9.30
N GLN A 159 12.76 -2.77 -10.42
CA GLN A 159 12.78 -2.00 -11.67
C GLN A 159 11.62 -1.01 -11.65
N PHE A 160 11.96 0.28 -11.58
CA PHE A 160 11.01 1.40 -11.62
C PHE A 160 10.94 1.94 -13.05
N ASP A 161 9.85 1.63 -13.75
CA ASP A 161 9.64 2.04 -15.14
C ASP A 161 9.05 3.46 -15.19
N SER A 162 9.81 4.45 -15.66
CA SER A 162 9.29 5.81 -15.85
C SER A 162 8.18 5.88 -16.90
N GLY A 163 8.13 4.94 -17.84
CA GLY A 163 7.10 4.90 -18.88
C GLY A 163 5.69 4.71 -18.33
N VAL A 164 5.50 3.93 -17.25
CA VAL A 164 4.17 3.80 -16.62
C VAL A 164 3.73 5.11 -15.97
N ILE A 165 4.67 5.85 -15.40
CA ILE A 165 4.43 7.14 -14.72
C ILE A 165 3.94 8.17 -15.74
N ASP A 166 4.64 8.30 -16.86
CA ASP A 166 4.27 9.25 -17.91
C ASP A 166 2.93 8.91 -18.53
N ARG A 167 2.66 7.61 -18.79
CA ARG A 167 1.37 7.16 -19.33
C ARG A 167 0.21 7.42 -18.37
N LEU A 168 0.39 7.17 -17.07
CA LEU A 168 -0.61 7.48 -16.05
C LEU A 168 -0.86 8.99 -15.95
N ARG A 169 0.20 9.80 -16.01
CA ARG A 169 0.09 11.26 -16.03
C ARG A 169 -0.67 11.74 -17.27
N SER A 170 -0.39 11.18 -18.45
CA SER A 170 -1.11 11.49 -19.69
C SER A 170 -2.58 11.09 -19.65
N ALA A 171 -2.91 10.00 -18.95
CA ALA A 171 -4.30 9.58 -18.73
C ALA A 171 -5.05 10.42 -17.68
N GLY A 172 -4.36 11.33 -16.97
CA GLY A 172 -4.95 12.13 -15.90
C GLY A 172 -5.22 11.33 -14.62
N ALA A 173 -4.47 10.25 -14.38
CA ALA A 173 -4.62 9.44 -13.18
C ALA A 173 -4.15 10.18 -11.91
N PRO A 174 -4.62 9.76 -10.72
CA PRO A 174 -4.04 10.19 -9.45
C PRO A 174 -2.53 9.98 -9.37
N PRO A 175 -1.82 10.65 -8.45
CA PRO A 175 -0.38 10.55 -8.34
C PRO A 175 0.10 9.10 -8.23
N PRO A 176 1.07 8.67 -9.06
CA PRO A 176 1.55 7.30 -9.02
C PRO A 176 2.50 7.07 -7.84
N VAL A 177 2.30 5.97 -7.13
CA VAL A 177 3.13 5.54 -5.98
C VAL A 177 3.63 4.14 -6.26
N PHE A 178 4.95 3.93 -6.20
CA PHE A 178 5.50 2.60 -6.44
C PHE A 178 5.36 1.72 -5.20
N GLY A 179 4.83 0.52 -5.39
CA GLY A 179 4.92 -0.57 -4.42
C GLY A 179 5.78 -1.71 -4.95
N PHE A 180 5.99 -2.71 -4.09
CA PHE A 180 6.85 -3.89 -4.30
C PHE A 180 8.35 -3.55 -4.41
N GLY A 181 9.21 -4.44 -3.90
CA GLY A 181 10.66 -4.36 -4.10
C GLY A 181 11.41 -3.21 -3.42
N ILE A 182 10.73 -2.36 -2.65
CA ILE A 182 11.34 -1.24 -1.93
C ILE A 182 11.80 -1.71 -0.54
N SER A 183 13.11 -1.60 -0.27
CA SER A 183 13.72 -2.07 0.99
C SER A 183 14.95 -1.26 1.41
N ALA A 184 15.38 -0.30 0.59
CA ALA A 184 16.59 0.49 0.81
C ALA A 184 16.41 1.93 0.32
N PRO A 185 17.14 2.90 0.89
CA PRO A 185 17.15 4.29 0.45
C PRO A 185 17.33 4.49 -1.05
N ASP A 186 18.21 3.70 -1.68
CA ASP A 186 18.47 3.83 -3.11
C ASP A 186 17.27 3.41 -3.97
N HIS A 187 16.44 2.48 -3.48
CA HIS A 187 15.17 2.15 -4.16
C HIS A 187 14.18 3.32 -4.08
N VAL A 188 14.13 4.01 -2.93
CA VAL A 188 13.30 5.22 -2.75
C VAL A 188 13.74 6.31 -3.72
N ARG A 189 15.04 6.63 -3.77
CA ARG A 189 15.58 7.63 -4.69
C ARG A 189 15.32 7.25 -6.15
N ALA A 190 15.60 6.01 -6.53
CA ALA A 190 15.38 5.54 -7.90
C ALA A 190 13.91 5.66 -8.32
N ALA A 191 12.97 5.29 -7.46
CA ALA A 191 11.54 5.43 -7.71
C ALA A 191 11.11 6.90 -7.85
N LEU A 192 11.63 7.80 -7.00
CA LEU A 192 11.31 9.23 -7.09
C LEU A 192 11.93 9.89 -8.33
N CYS A 193 13.11 9.44 -8.77
CA CYS A 193 13.75 9.92 -10.00
C CYS A 193 12.90 9.66 -11.26
N THR A 194 11.99 8.69 -11.25
CA THR A 194 11.06 8.47 -12.38
C THR A 194 9.89 9.47 -12.41
N GLY A 195 9.78 10.34 -11.40
CA GLY A 195 8.65 11.24 -11.21
C GLY A 195 7.45 10.62 -10.48
N ALA A 196 7.63 9.48 -9.80
CA ALA A 196 6.63 8.95 -8.88
C ALA A 196 6.45 9.89 -7.66
N ARG A 197 5.25 9.91 -7.09
CA ARG A 197 4.93 10.73 -5.90
C ARG A 197 5.51 10.17 -4.61
N GLY A 198 5.70 8.86 -4.55
CA GLY A 198 6.13 8.17 -3.34
C GLY A 198 6.36 6.69 -3.56
N VAL A 199 6.60 5.99 -2.45
CA VAL A 199 6.87 4.56 -2.41
C VAL A 199 6.14 3.89 -1.24
N ILE A 200 5.75 2.63 -1.42
CA ILE A 200 5.15 1.77 -0.39
C ILE A 200 6.13 0.62 -0.06
N CYS A 201 6.47 0.49 1.21
CA CYS A 201 7.42 -0.50 1.71
C CYS A 201 6.74 -1.49 2.66
N GLY A 202 6.20 -2.59 2.12
CA GLY A 202 5.54 -3.62 2.94
C GLY A 202 6.49 -4.70 3.47
N SER A 203 6.98 -5.56 2.58
CA SER A 203 7.73 -6.78 2.96
C SER A 203 8.98 -6.51 3.80
N ALA A 204 9.75 -5.45 3.53
CA ALA A 204 10.96 -5.15 4.29
C ALA A 204 10.64 -4.73 5.74
N ILE A 205 9.55 -3.97 5.96
CA ILE A 205 9.09 -3.60 7.30
C ILE A 205 8.64 -4.85 8.06
N VAL A 206 7.82 -5.70 7.42
CA VAL A 206 7.31 -6.94 8.04
C VAL A 206 8.44 -7.90 8.40
N ASP A 207 9.41 -8.10 7.51
CA ASP A 207 10.56 -8.97 7.72
C ASP A 207 11.47 -8.44 8.84
N MET A 208 11.75 -7.13 8.87
CA MET A 208 12.51 -6.50 9.95
C MET A 208 11.79 -6.60 11.30
N ALA A 209 10.48 -6.34 11.34
CA ALA A 209 9.69 -6.45 12.56
C ALA A 209 9.71 -7.89 13.11
N GLN A 210 9.64 -8.89 12.23
CA GLN A 210 9.74 -10.30 12.59
C GLN A 210 11.10 -10.63 13.23
N ARG A 211 12.18 -9.95 12.83
CA ARG A 211 13.52 -10.11 13.41
C ARG A 211 13.76 -9.26 14.66
N GLY A 212 12.75 -8.54 15.15
CA GLY A 212 12.87 -7.65 16.30
C GLY A 212 13.66 -6.37 16.02
N GLY A 213 13.72 -5.94 14.75
CA GLY A 213 14.39 -4.70 14.36
C GLY A 213 13.61 -3.43 14.74
N ASP A 214 14.30 -2.29 14.69
CA ASP A 214 13.72 -0.97 14.96
C ASP A 214 13.00 -0.41 13.71
N VAL A 215 11.68 -0.60 13.67
CA VAL A 215 10.83 -0.11 12.58
C VAL A 215 10.90 1.40 12.43
N ALA A 216 10.91 2.15 13.53
CA ALA A 216 10.94 3.60 13.47
C ALA A 216 12.24 4.10 12.84
N GLN A 217 13.38 3.51 13.21
CA GLN A 217 14.67 3.86 12.63
C GLN A 217 14.77 3.52 11.15
N PHE A 218 14.23 2.37 10.74
CA PHE A 218 14.24 1.98 9.34
C PHE A 218 13.34 2.88 8.50
N VAL A 219 12.13 3.19 8.97
CA VAL A 219 11.25 4.14 8.28
C VAL A 219 11.89 5.52 8.20
N ARG A 220 12.53 6.02 9.27
CA ARG A 220 13.33 7.27 9.21
C ARG A 220 14.41 7.22 8.14
N THR A 221 15.07 6.08 8.00
CA THR A 221 16.12 5.88 7.00
C THR A 221 15.57 5.95 5.58
N LEU A 222 14.41 5.35 5.32
CA LEU A 222 13.72 5.45 4.02
C LEU A 222 13.17 6.87 3.79
N LYS A 223 12.60 7.50 4.81
CA LYS A 223 12.04 8.86 4.76
C LYS A 223 13.11 9.90 4.44
N ALA A 224 14.31 9.78 5.01
CA ALA A 224 15.42 10.67 4.67
C ALA A 224 15.76 10.65 3.17
N ALA A 225 15.57 9.49 2.52
CA ALA A 225 15.81 9.33 1.08
C ALA A 225 14.73 9.98 0.19
N THR A 226 13.61 10.47 0.76
CA THR A 226 12.61 11.25 0.02
C THR A 226 12.99 12.74 -0.08
N GLY A 227 13.95 13.20 0.73
CA GLY A 227 14.46 14.57 0.67
C GLY A 227 15.45 14.74 -0.48
N ASN A 228 15.32 15.83 -1.24
CA ASN A 228 16.22 16.16 -2.33
C ASN A 228 17.67 16.36 -1.85
N GLU A 229 18.60 15.53 -2.34
CA GLU A 229 20.04 15.87 -2.42
C GLU A 229 20.35 16.87 -3.55
N SER A 230 19.37 17.70 -3.95
CA SER A 230 19.54 18.80 -4.92
C SER A 230 19.56 20.16 -4.22
N ALA A 231 20.44 20.27 -3.22
CA ALA A 231 20.86 21.54 -2.61
C ALA A 231 22.38 21.61 -2.38
N THR A 232 23.19 20.97 -3.24
CA THR A 232 24.62 21.28 -3.35
C THR A 232 25.17 20.81 -4.70
N GLN A 233 25.01 21.63 -5.73
CA GLN A 233 25.96 21.80 -6.85
C GLN A 233 25.56 23.04 -7.66
#